data_AF-A0A923CL37-F1
#
_entry.id   AF-A0A923CL37-F1
#
_cell.length_a   1.000
_cell.length_b   1.000
_cell.length_c   1.000
_cell.angle_alpha   90.00
_cell.angle_beta   90.00
_cell.angle_gamma   90.00
#
_symmetry.space_group_name_H-M   'P 1'
#
loop_
_entity.id
_entity.type
_entity.pdbx_description
1 polymer ?
#
loop_
_entity_poly.entity_id
_entity_poly.type
_entity_poly.pdbx_seq_one_letter_code
_entity_poly.pdbx_strand_id
1 'polypeptide(L)'
;MTRDEREQLLAHMEAYAKALIHGVRLMDERRHILQPLLHDHDVRNALAEKFRGTFGALAYNHLAPLIAQDLVRDLARLFLDSDSKAGSFTNLHRKASVQAVHRALREQFRCMPDMWHDDPSPIDGLTEEQSASIRAQWRDRDREDFEKSFDEGWTAVSSAIAAMETDPVAKKIKKFRDKYHAHLEMVPLGQDPGPFKVSTLGLTFDDILQFADRYMPAAFELARVLTGNVHDVEGFSNAHRKYGSHMWRVLAGLHADVG
;
A
#
# COMPACT_ATOMS: atom_id res chain seq x y z
N MET A 1 -21.55 -21.76 1.51
CA MET A 1 -21.02 -21.06 0.34
C MET A 1 -20.94 -22.06 -0.80
N THR A 2 -21.62 -21.77 -1.90
CA THR A 2 -21.57 -22.60 -3.12
C THR A 2 -20.23 -22.40 -3.83
N ARG A 3 -19.94 -23.25 -4.83
CA ARG A 3 -18.73 -23.11 -5.65
C ARG A 3 -18.72 -21.77 -6.39
N ASP A 4 -19.86 -21.40 -6.99
CA ASP A 4 -20.00 -20.17 -7.78
C ASP A 4 -19.86 -18.91 -6.92
N GLU A 5 -20.46 -18.91 -5.72
CA GLU A 5 -20.30 -17.81 -4.75
C GLU A 5 -18.84 -17.61 -4.35
N ARG A 6 -18.10 -18.72 -4.19
CA ARG A 6 -16.67 -18.69 -3.84
C ARG A 6 -15.83 -18.14 -4.99
N GLU A 7 -16.06 -18.60 -6.22
CA GLU A 7 -15.31 -18.13 -7.40
C GLU A 7 -15.55 -16.63 -7.65
N GLN A 8 -16.79 -16.16 -7.52
CA GLN A 8 -17.10 -14.72 -7.59
C GLN A 8 -16.40 -13.92 -6.48
N LEU A 9 -16.39 -14.43 -5.25
CA LEU A 9 -15.73 -13.76 -4.13
C LEU A 9 -14.22 -13.65 -4.34
N LEU A 10 -13.59 -14.71 -4.85
CA LEU A 10 -12.15 -14.71 -5.17
C LEU A 10 -11.82 -13.70 -6.27
N ALA A 11 -12.61 -13.65 -7.35
CA ALA A 11 -12.44 -12.66 -8.41
C ALA A 11 -12.61 -11.21 -7.90
N HIS A 12 -13.60 -10.97 -7.03
CA HIS A 12 -13.77 -9.66 -6.39
C HIS A 12 -12.58 -9.31 -5.49
N MET A 13 -12.04 -10.27 -4.75
CA MET A 13 -10.88 -10.04 -3.89
C MET A 13 -9.63 -9.72 -4.69
N GLU A 14 -9.41 -10.39 -5.82
CA GLU A 14 -8.32 -10.06 -6.74
C GLU A 14 -8.45 -8.62 -7.26
N ALA A 15 -9.65 -8.22 -7.70
CA ALA A 15 -9.92 -6.86 -8.17
C ALA A 15 -9.68 -5.82 -7.06
N TYR A 16 -10.13 -6.09 -5.84
CA TYR A 16 -9.88 -5.22 -4.70
C TYR A 16 -8.40 -5.17 -4.31
N ALA A 17 -7.67 -6.28 -4.37
CA ALA A 17 -6.23 -6.31 -4.11
C ALA A 17 -5.48 -5.42 -5.12
N LYS A 18 -5.80 -5.53 -6.41
CA LYS A 18 -5.24 -4.65 -7.46
C LYS A 18 -5.55 -3.17 -7.19
N ALA A 19 -6.79 -2.86 -6.80
CA ALA A 19 -7.20 -1.50 -6.46
C ALA A 19 -6.48 -0.96 -5.20
N LEU A 20 -6.30 -1.80 -4.18
CA LEU A 20 -5.55 -1.46 -2.96
C LEU A 20 -4.10 -1.13 -3.33
N ILE A 21 -3.42 -1.98 -4.10
CA ILE A 21 -2.03 -1.75 -4.51
C ILE A 21 -1.87 -0.49 -5.34
N HIS A 22 -2.77 -0.25 -6.29
CA HIS A 22 -2.75 1.01 -7.03
C HIS A 22 -2.90 2.21 -6.10
N GLY A 23 -3.84 2.16 -5.15
CA GLY A 23 -4.02 3.21 -4.15
C GLY A 23 -2.79 3.42 -3.26
N VAL A 24 -2.15 2.35 -2.81
CA VAL A 24 -0.94 2.40 -2.00
C VAL A 24 0.24 2.99 -2.77
N ARG A 25 0.39 2.68 -4.07
CA ARG A 25 1.41 3.30 -4.93
C ARG A 25 1.22 4.81 -5.07
N LEU A 26 -0.01 5.27 -5.30
CA LEU A 26 -0.32 6.71 -5.35
C LEU A 26 -0.08 7.41 -4.01
N MET A 27 -0.40 6.72 -2.91
CA MET A 27 -0.13 7.22 -1.57
C MET A 27 1.39 7.37 -1.33
N ASP A 28 2.19 6.39 -1.74
CA ASP A 28 3.66 6.42 -1.64
C ASP A 28 4.28 7.53 -2.50
N GLU A 29 3.74 7.77 -3.69
CA GLU A 29 4.12 8.91 -4.52
C GLU A 29 3.87 10.24 -3.78
N ARG A 30 2.65 10.44 -3.24
CA ARG A 30 2.29 11.66 -2.47
C ARG A 30 3.17 11.84 -1.24
N ARG A 31 3.50 10.73 -0.56
CA ARG A 31 4.42 10.71 0.57
C ARG A 31 5.81 11.24 0.17
N HIS A 32 6.35 10.78 -0.95
CA HIS A 32 7.66 11.21 -1.44
C HIS A 32 7.65 12.61 -2.09
N ILE A 33 6.49 13.11 -2.52
CA ILE A 33 6.28 14.53 -2.82
C ILE A 33 6.29 15.37 -1.53
N LEU A 34 5.71 14.88 -0.43
CA LEU A 34 5.65 15.63 0.83
C LEU A 34 7.02 15.72 1.53
N GLN A 35 7.76 14.62 1.58
CA GLN A 35 8.99 14.50 2.38
C GLN A 35 10.00 15.64 2.17
N PRO A 36 10.35 16.06 0.94
CA PRO A 36 11.30 17.17 0.74
C PRO A 36 10.80 18.50 1.32
N LEU A 37 9.49 18.76 1.28
CA LEU A 37 8.90 19.97 1.88
C LEU A 37 9.02 19.99 3.41
N LEU A 38 9.21 18.83 4.03
CA LEU A 38 9.32 18.69 5.48
C LEU A 38 10.79 18.64 5.93
N HIS A 39 11.62 17.87 5.25
CA HIS A 39 12.94 17.46 5.74
C HIS A 39 14.11 18.00 4.93
N ASP A 40 13.92 18.38 3.66
CA ASP A 40 15.01 18.92 2.83
C ASP A 40 15.18 20.42 3.14
N HIS A 41 16.18 20.73 3.97
CA HIS A 41 16.46 22.10 4.41
C HIS A 41 16.82 23.02 3.24
N ASP A 42 17.55 22.53 2.24
CA ASP A 42 17.97 23.34 1.10
C ASP A 42 16.78 23.71 0.22
N VAL A 43 15.93 22.73 -0.09
CA VAL A 43 14.66 22.95 -0.81
C VAL A 43 13.78 23.96 -0.06
N ARG A 44 13.60 23.78 1.25
CA ARG A 44 12.75 24.65 2.06
C ARG A 44 13.27 26.09 2.10
N ASN A 45 14.57 26.27 2.32
CA ASN A 45 15.19 27.60 2.38
C ASN A 45 15.14 28.29 1.02
N ALA A 46 15.47 27.59 -0.06
CA ALA A 46 15.44 28.13 -1.41
C ALA A 46 14.01 28.53 -1.85
N LEU A 47 13.00 27.70 -1.55
CA LEU A 47 11.60 28.04 -1.83
C LEU A 47 11.12 29.21 -0.97
N ALA A 48 11.48 29.25 0.32
CA ALA A 48 11.11 30.36 1.21
C ALA A 48 11.72 31.70 0.76
N GLU A 49 12.98 31.70 0.30
CA GLU A 49 13.62 32.87 -0.30
C GLU A 49 12.92 33.26 -1.60
N LYS A 50 12.72 32.29 -2.51
CA LYS A 50 12.11 32.51 -3.83
C LYS A 50 10.71 33.12 -3.74
N PHE A 51 9.93 32.72 -2.75
CA PHE A 51 8.56 33.22 -2.56
C PHE A 51 8.45 34.43 -1.62
N ARG A 52 9.55 34.90 -1.03
CA ARG A 52 9.54 36.02 -0.07
C ARG A 52 8.86 37.25 -0.66
N GLY A 53 7.90 37.81 0.07
CA GLY A 53 7.18 39.02 -0.35
C GLY A 53 6.16 38.80 -1.48
N THR A 54 5.88 37.56 -1.86
CA THR A 54 4.91 37.21 -2.91
C THR A 54 3.72 36.43 -2.34
N PHE A 55 2.60 36.40 -3.08
CA PHE A 55 1.47 35.48 -2.77
C PHE A 55 1.88 34.00 -2.79
N GLY A 56 3.00 33.65 -3.44
CA GLY A 56 3.56 32.31 -3.43
C GLY A 56 3.94 31.82 -2.03
N ALA A 57 4.31 32.72 -1.10
CA ALA A 57 4.65 32.34 0.26
C ALA A 57 3.41 31.83 1.03
N LEU A 58 2.24 32.44 0.79
CA LEU A 58 0.98 31.98 1.35
C LEU A 58 0.61 30.60 0.81
N ALA A 59 0.66 30.42 -0.51
CA ALA A 59 0.38 29.12 -1.14
C ALA A 59 1.33 28.01 -0.64
N TYR A 60 2.63 28.30 -0.54
CA TYR A 60 3.63 27.37 -0.04
C TYR A 60 3.35 26.92 1.40
N ASN A 61 2.97 27.85 2.28
CA ASN A 61 2.63 27.54 3.68
C ASN A 61 1.39 26.64 3.82
N HIS A 62 0.51 26.61 2.81
CA HIS A 62 -0.66 25.73 2.79
C HIS A 62 -0.38 24.36 2.14
N LEU A 63 0.67 24.26 1.32
CA LEU A 63 0.91 23.09 0.48
C LEU A 63 1.23 21.83 1.29
N ALA A 64 2.24 21.89 2.18
CA ALA A 64 2.62 20.74 3.00
C ALA A 64 1.46 20.26 3.90
N PRO A 65 0.70 21.15 4.60
CA PRO A 65 -0.50 20.75 5.33
C PRO A 65 -1.56 20.06 4.46
N LEU A 66 -1.82 20.56 3.24
CA LEU A 66 -2.80 19.97 2.32
C LEU A 66 -2.38 18.56 1.87
N ILE A 67 -1.14 18.40 1.44
CA ILE A 67 -0.63 17.08 1.02
C ILE A 67 -0.60 16.11 2.19
N ALA A 68 -0.19 16.56 3.39
CA ALA A 68 -0.23 15.74 4.59
C ALA A 68 -1.66 15.29 4.95
N GLN A 69 -2.64 16.18 4.82
CA GLN A 69 -4.04 15.85 5.03
C GLN A 69 -4.52 14.77 4.05
N ASP A 70 -4.18 14.90 2.77
CA ASP A 70 -4.50 13.90 1.76
C ASP A 70 -3.84 12.54 2.08
N LEU A 71 -2.60 12.55 2.56
CA LEU A 71 -1.89 11.34 2.98
C LEU A 71 -2.58 10.66 4.18
N VAL A 72 -3.02 11.42 5.19
CA VAL A 72 -3.80 10.86 6.32
C VAL A 72 -5.12 10.25 5.83
N ARG A 73 -5.80 10.91 4.89
CA ARG A 73 -7.03 10.38 4.28
C ARG A 73 -6.77 9.07 3.54
N ASP A 74 -5.70 9.00 2.76
CA ASP A 74 -5.32 7.77 2.05
C ASP A 74 -4.98 6.64 3.03
N LEU A 75 -4.20 6.91 4.07
CA LEU A 75 -3.89 5.92 5.10
C LEU A 75 -5.16 5.41 5.78
N ALA A 76 -6.08 6.30 6.15
CA ALA A 76 -7.35 5.93 6.74
C ALA A 76 -8.18 5.03 5.80
N ARG A 77 -8.29 5.41 4.52
CA ARG A 77 -9.08 4.69 3.51
C ARG A 77 -8.47 3.35 3.11
N LEU A 78 -7.16 3.32 2.89
CA LEU A 78 -6.45 2.15 2.35
C LEU A 78 -6.17 1.11 3.45
N PHE A 79 -5.88 1.53 4.68
CA PHE A 79 -5.47 0.61 5.74
C PHE A 79 -6.56 0.36 6.78
N LEU A 80 -7.25 1.42 7.21
CA LEU A 80 -8.06 1.40 8.44
C LEU A 80 -9.57 1.36 8.20
N ASP A 81 -10.01 1.43 6.94
CA ASP A 81 -11.43 1.43 6.62
C ASP A 81 -12.05 0.06 6.89
N SER A 82 -13.05 0.03 7.75
CA SER A 82 -13.74 -1.19 8.18
C SER A 82 -15.10 -1.37 7.51
N ASP A 83 -15.49 -0.53 6.54
CA ASP A 83 -16.73 -0.73 5.79
C ASP A 83 -16.68 -2.06 5.04
N SER A 84 -17.76 -2.84 5.16
CA SER A 84 -17.95 -4.11 4.47
C SER A 84 -17.70 -4.05 2.95
N LYS A 85 -17.98 -2.92 2.30
CA LYS A 85 -17.82 -2.71 0.85
C LYS A 85 -16.46 -2.15 0.46
N ALA A 86 -15.65 -1.69 1.41
CA ALA A 86 -14.33 -1.12 1.13
C ALA A 86 -13.33 -2.19 0.67
N GLY A 87 -12.39 -1.82 -0.21
CA GLY A 87 -11.26 -2.66 -0.61
C GLY A 87 -10.00 -2.40 0.20
N SER A 88 -10.13 -2.03 1.48
CA SER A 88 -9.00 -1.70 2.36
C SER A 88 -8.22 -2.95 2.77
N PHE A 89 -6.99 -2.76 3.25
CA PHE A 89 -6.11 -3.79 3.78
C PHE A 89 -6.78 -4.63 4.87
N THR A 90 -7.35 -3.98 5.89
CA THR A 90 -8.07 -4.68 6.99
C THR A 90 -9.29 -5.41 6.51
N ASN A 91 -10.08 -4.81 5.60
CA ASN A 91 -11.30 -5.46 5.13
C ASN A 91 -11.01 -6.63 4.18
N LEU A 92 -9.98 -6.53 3.33
CA LEU A 92 -9.56 -7.60 2.45
C LEU A 92 -9.04 -8.80 3.26
N HIS A 93 -8.19 -8.57 4.25
CA HIS A 93 -7.75 -9.64 5.15
C HIS A 93 -8.92 -10.29 5.89
N ARG A 94 -9.86 -9.50 6.41
CA ARG A 94 -11.06 -10.02 7.08
C ARG A 94 -11.89 -10.92 6.17
N LYS A 95 -12.09 -10.52 4.90
CA LYS A 95 -12.80 -11.32 3.90
C LYS A 95 -12.03 -12.61 3.55
N ALA A 96 -10.71 -12.48 3.40
CA ALA A 96 -9.82 -13.60 3.14
C ALA A 96 -9.73 -14.61 4.29
N SER A 97 -9.91 -14.13 5.54
CA SER A 97 -9.85 -14.95 6.76
C SER A 97 -11.04 -15.89 6.94
N VAL A 98 -12.10 -15.75 6.14
CA VAL A 98 -13.21 -16.72 6.14
C VAL A 98 -12.65 -18.08 5.74
N GLN A 99 -12.79 -19.09 6.60
CA GLN A 99 -12.09 -20.39 6.48
C GLN A 99 -12.21 -21.02 5.09
N ALA A 100 -13.40 -20.98 4.48
CA ALA A 100 -13.63 -21.53 3.15
C ALA A 100 -12.94 -20.75 2.02
N VAL A 101 -12.78 -19.42 2.19
CA VAL A 101 -12.06 -18.53 1.28
C VAL A 101 -10.56 -18.71 1.45
N HIS A 102 -10.07 -18.66 2.71
CA HIS A 102 -8.67 -18.88 3.05
C HIS A 102 -8.14 -20.20 2.48
N ARG A 103 -8.89 -21.30 2.67
CA ARG A 103 -8.50 -22.62 2.13
C ARG A 103 -8.43 -22.61 0.60
N ALA A 104 -9.36 -21.93 -0.05
CA ALA A 104 -9.39 -21.85 -1.51
C ALA A 104 -8.24 -20.99 -2.06
N LEU A 105 -7.93 -19.87 -1.42
CA LEU A 105 -6.77 -19.03 -1.75
C LEU A 105 -5.47 -19.79 -1.58
N ARG A 106 -5.31 -20.48 -0.44
CA ARG A 106 -4.13 -21.30 -0.16
C ARG A 106 -3.93 -22.40 -1.20
N GLU A 107 -5.00 -23.09 -1.59
CA GLU A 107 -4.94 -24.11 -2.64
C GLU A 107 -4.63 -23.51 -4.03
N GLN A 108 -5.25 -22.37 -4.37
CA GLN A 108 -4.92 -21.66 -5.62
C GLN A 108 -3.45 -21.24 -5.66
N PHE A 109 -2.94 -20.68 -4.56
CA PHE A 109 -1.56 -20.25 -4.44
C PHE A 109 -0.59 -21.43 -4.55
N ARG A 110 -0.90 -22.53 -3.85
CA ARG A 110 -0.15 -23.79 -3.91
C ARG A 110 -0.04 -24.33 -5.33
N CYS A 111 -1.07 -24.19 -6.16
CA CYS A 111 -1.09 -24.74 -7.53
C CYS A 111 -0.54 -23.76 -8.60
N MET A 112 -0.17 -22.53 -8.26
CA MET A 112 0.45 -21.59 -9.21
C MET A 112 1.67 -22.14 -9.97
N PRO A 113 2.62 -22.85 -9.33
CA PRO A 113 3.78 -23.39 -10.04
C PRO A 113 3.45 -24.52 -11.04
N ASP A 114 2.23 -25.08 -11.03
CA ASP A 114 1.86 -26.19 -11.92
C ASP A 114 2.09 -25.86 -13.39
N MET A 115 1.86 -24.60 -13.79
CA MET A 115 2.05 -24.13 -15.16
C MET A 115 3.50 -24.28 -15.64
N TRP A 116 4.48 -24.31 -14.74
CA TRP A 116 5.90 -24.52 -15.07
C TRP A 116 6.23 -25.97 -15.39
N HIS A 117 5.34 -26.89 -15.02
CA HIS A 117 5.53 -28.34 -15.13
C HIS A 117 4.63 -28.99 -16.17
N ASP A 118 3.83 -28.20 -16.91
CA ASP A 118 2.87 -28.69 -17.90
C ASP A 118 3.47 -28.89 -19.30
N ASP A 119 4.76 -28.59 -19.51
CA ASP A 119 5.46 -28.92 -20.75
C ASP A 119 5.59 -30.45 -20.92
N PRO A 120 5.00 -31.03 -21.98
CA PRO A 120 5.06 -32.48 -22.22
C PRO A 120 6.43 -32.96 -22.72
N SER A 121 7.31 -32.05 -23.15
CA SER A 121 8.60 -32.38 -23.78
C SER A 121 9.50 -33.19 -22.83
N PRO A 122 10.15 -34.27 -23.28
CA PRO A 122 11.08 -35.02 -22.44
C PRO A 122 12.27 -34.13 -22.03
N ILE A 123 12.76 -34.34 -20.82
CA ILE A 123 13.97 -33.66 -20.33
C ILE A 123 15.16 -34.21 -21.10
N ASP A 124 16.04 -33.33 -21.58
CA ASP A 124 17.22 -33.73 -22.34
C ASP A 124 18.02 -34.84 -21.62
N GLY A 125 18.22 -35.96 -22.33
CA GLY A 125 18.95 -37.12 -21.82
C GLY A 125 18.12 -38.14 -21.03
N LEU A 126 16.80 -37.97 -20.92
CA LEU A 126 15.90 -38.88 -20.20
C LEU A 126 14.80 -39.45 -21.09
N THR A 127 14.26 -40.61 -20.71
CA THR A 127 13.04 -41.14 -21.34
C THR A 127 11.81 -40.33 -20.93
N GLU A 128 10.70 -40.49 -21.64
CA GLU A 128 9.43 -39.85 -21.29
C GLU A 128 8.95 -40.24 -19.88
N GLU A 129 9.09 -41.51 -19.49
CA GLU A 129 8.68 -42.01 -18.18
C GLU A 129 9.54 -41.45 -17.04
N GLN A 130 10.86 -41.36 -17.26
CA GLN A 130 11.79 -40.74 -16.32
C GLN A 130 11.52 -39.23 -16.18
N SER A 131 11.28 -38.56 -17.30
CA SER A 131 10.95 -37.13 -17.34
C SER A 131 9.64 -36.84 -16.59
N ALA A 132 8.61 -37.67 -16.80
CA ALA A 132 7.33 -37.56 -16.11
C ALA A 132 7.46 -37.76 -14.60
N SER A 133 8.24 -38.77 -14.16
CA SER A 133 8.48 -39.01 -12.74
C SER A 133 9.20 -37.84 -12.06
N ILE A 134 10.24 -37.29 -12.71
CA ILE A 134 10.99 -36.14 -12.19
C ILE A 134 10.12 -34.88 -12.14
N ARG A 135 9.34 -34.60 -13.19
CA ARG A 135 8.40 -33.47 -13.19
C ARG A 135 7.36 -33.56 -12.09
N ALA A 136 6.83 -34.76 -11.81
CA ALA A 136 5.90 -34.95 -10.70
C ALA A 136 6.56 -34.61 -9.35
N GLN A 137 7.80 -35.06 -9.12
CA GLN A 137 8.55 -34.73 -7.90
C GLN A 137 8.83 -33.23 -7.77
N TRP A 138 9.24 -32.56 -8.85
CA TRP A 138 9.46 -31.11 -8.85
C TRP A 138 8.17 -30.34 -8.62
N ARG A 139 7.07 -30.74 -9.25
CA ARG A 139 5.75 -30.15 -9.04
C ARG A 139 5.30 -30.25 -7.59
N ASP A 140 5.44 -31.42 -6.97
CA ASP A 140 5.05 -31.59 -5.56
C ASP A 140 5.94 -30.76 -4.63
N ARG A 141 7.24 -30.67 -4.90
CA ARG A 141 8.16 -29.82 -4.13
C ARG A 141 7.83 -28.33 -4.26
N ASP A 142 7.60 -27.85 -5.47
CA ASP A 142 7.27 -26.43 -5.69
C ASP A 142 5.92 -26.08 -5.05
N ARG A 143 4.95 -27.00 -5.08
CA ARG A 143 3.68 -26.85 -4.37
C ARG A 143 3.88 -26.70 -2.86
N GLU A 144 4.73 -27.53 -2.25
CA GLU A 144 5.07 -27.44 -0.83
C GLU A 144 5.75 -26.10 -0.49
N ASP A 145 6.69 -25.65 -1.33
CA ASP A 145 7.39 -24.37 -1.16
C ASP A 145 6.42 -23.18 -1.28
N PHE A 146 5.50 -23.20 -2.25
CA PHE A 146 4.47 -22.17 -2.42
C PHE A 146 3.46 -22.17 -1.27
N GLU A 147 3.05 -23.34 -0.80
CA GLU A 147 2.15 -23.50 0.35
C GLU A 147 2.78 -22.92 1.62
N LYS A 148 4.07 -23.21 1.87
CA LYS A 148 4.82 -22.63 2.98
C LYS A 148 4.97 -21.11 2.83
N SER A 149 5.28 -20.62 1.63
CA SER A 149 5.40 -19.19 1.34
C SER A 149 4.07 -18.45 1.56
N PHE A 150 2.93 -19.09 1.25
CA PHE A 150 1.61 -18.55 1.54
C PHE A 150 1.40 -18.42 3.05
N ASP A 151 1.69 -19.47 3.82
CA ASP A 151 1.46 -19.49 5.28
C ASP A 151 2.35 -18.46 6.01
N GLU A 152 3.60 -18.31 5.58
CA GLU A 152 4.52 -17.27 6.09
C GLU A 152 4.00 -15.86 5.78
N GLY A 153 3.63 -15.61 4.52
CA GLY A 153 3.07 -14.32 4.10
C GLY A 153 1.78 -13.97 4.83
N TRP A 154 0.88 -14.94 4.97
CA TRP A 154 -0.38 -14.79 5.70
C TRP A 154 -0.15 -14.48 7.19
N THR A 155 0.83 -15.13 7.80
CA THR A 155 1.24 -14.86 9.20
C THR A 155 1.79 -13.44 9.36
N ALA A 156 2.63 -12.99 8.43
CA ALA A 156 3.18 -11.64 8.44
C ALA A 156 2.07 -10.57 8.30
N VAL A 157 1.15 -10.76 7.35
CA VAL A 157 -0.01 -9.87 7.16
C VAL A 157 -0.89 -9.82 8.41
N SER A 158 -1.23 -10.99 8.97
CA SER A 158 -2.08 -11.08 10.16
C SER A 158 -1.43 -10.39 11.37
N SER A 159 -0.12 -10.54 11.52
CA SER A 159 0.66 -9.87 12.57
C SER A 159 0.67 -8.35 12.40
N ALA A 160 0.83 -7.86 11.16
CA ALA A 160 0.77 -6.43 10.86
C ALA A 160 -0.61 -5.83 11.17
N ILE A 161 -1.70 -6.56 10.89
CA ILE A 161 -3.06 -6.12 11.24
C ILE A 161 -3.25 -6.04 12.75
N ALA A 162 -2.85 -7.07 13.49
CA ALA A 162 -2.94 -7.07 14.95
C ALA A 162 -2.11 -5.92 15.58
N ALA A 163 -0.91 -5.66 15.04
CA ALA A 163 -0.09 -4.53 15.44
C ALA A 163 -0.81 -3.19 15.16
N MET A 164 -1.41 -3.05 13.98
CA MET A 164 -2.13 -1.84 13.59
C MET A 164 -3.36 -1.55 14.45
N GLU A 165 -4.08 -2.57 14.93
CA GLU A 165 -5.22 -2.41 15.85
C GLU A 165 -4.82 -1.80 17.19
N THR A 166 -3.61 -2.09 17.66
CA THR A 166 -3.09 -1.59 18.93
C THR A 166 -2.31 -0.28 18.78
N ASP A 167 -1.90 0.07 17.56
CA ASP A 167 -1.10 1.25 17.23
C ASP A 167 -1.81 2.57 17.62
N PRO A 168 -1.21 3.41 18.50
CA PRO A 168 -1.76 4.71 18.85
C PRO A 168 -1.92 5.66 17.65
N VAL A 169 -1.04 5.58 16.65
CA VAL A 169 -1.11 6.38 15.42
C VAL A 169 -2.30 5.96 14.58
N ALA A 170 -2.55 4.65 14.43
CA ALA A 170 -3.75 4.15 13.74
C ALA A 170 -5.04 4.72 14.35
N LYS A 171 -5.13 4.71 15.68
CA LYS A 171 -6.30 5.25 16.41
C LYS A 171 -6.49 6.75 16.15
N LYS A 172 -5.41 7.53 16.07
CA LYS A 172 -5.45 8.96 15.75
C LYS A 172 -5.84 9.21 14.28
N ILE A 173 -5.30 8.45 13.33
CA ILE A 173 -5.66 8.52 11.91
C ILE A 173 -7.14 8.14 11.73
N LYS A 174 -7.65 7.13 12.43
CA LYS A 174 -9.09 6.79 12.39
C LYS A 174 -9.96 7.94 12.89
N LYS A 175 -9.58 8.58 14.01
CA LYS A 175 -10.24 9.79 14.53
C LYS A 175 -10.19 10.96 13.54
N PHE A 176 -9.11 11.11 12.76
CA PHE A 176 -9.03 12.13 11.70
C PHE A 176 -10.19 11.97 10.74
N ARG A 177 -10.40 10.76 10.18
CA ARG A 177 -11.45 10.51 9.19
C ARG A 177 -12.81 10.95 9.70
N ASP A 178 -13.16 10.52 10.90
CA ASP A 178 -14.47 10.80 11.50
C ASP A 178 -14.65 12.31 11.78
N LYS A 179 -13.59 13.01 12.22
CA LYS A 179 -13.61 14.47 12.43
C LYS A 179 -13.55 15.27 11.14
N TYR A 180 -12.85 14.79 10.12
CA TYR A 180 -12.67 15.48 8.84
C TYR A 180 -13.98 15.53 8.07
N HIS A 181 -14.75 14.43 8.05
CA HIS A 181 -16.12 14.44 7.52
C HIS A 181 -16.99 15.47 8.25
N ALA A 182 -16.95 15.50 9.58
CA ALA A 182 -17.68 16.51 10.36
C ALA A 182 -17.20 17.95 10.06
N HIS A 183 -15.89 18.16 9.87
CA HIS A 183 -15.30 19.47 9.57
C HIS A 183 -15.72 19.99 8.19
N LEU A 184 -15.83 19.11 7.18
CA LEU A 184 -16.35 19.48 5.86
C LEU A 184 -17.85 19.77 5.88
N GLU A 185 -18.62 19.11 6.77
CA GLU A 185 -20.07 19.25 6.85
C GLU A 185 -20.54 20.42 7.75
N MET A 186 -19.72 20.91 8.69
CA MET A 186 -20.16 21.82 9.77
C MET A 186 -19.45 23.17 9.84
N VAL A 187 -18.94 23.71 8.73
CA VAL A 187 -18.33 25.05 8.77
C VAL A 187 -19.43 26.12 8.97
N PRO A 188 -19.30 27.02 9.97
CA PRO A 188 -20.25 28.09 10.19
C PRO A 188 -20.42 28.98 8.94
N LEU A 189 -21.65 29.41 8.66
CA LEU A 189 -21.94 30.39 7.61
C LEU A 189 -21.04 31.63 7.75
N GLY A 190 -20.25 31.92 6.72
CA GLY A 190 -19.32 33.06 6.69
C GLY A 190 -17.84 32.73 6.98
N GLN A 191 -17.48 31.46 7.15
CA GLN A 191 -16.09 31.00 7.15
C GLN A 191 -15.83 30.05 5.99
N ASP A 192 -14.70 30.22 5.29
CA ASP A 192 -14.28 29.28 4.27
C ASP A 192 -13.69 28.01 4.93
N PRO A 193 -14.02 26.81 4.42
CA PRO A 193 -13.40 25.57 4.89
C PRO A 193 -11.88 25.62 4.64
N GLY A 194 -11.11 25.74 5.72
CA GLY A 194 -9.65 25.62 5.68
C GLY A 194 -9.17 24.17 5.80
N PRO A 195 -7.90 23.88 5.43
CA PRO A 195 -7.30 22.57 5.64
C PRO A 195 -7.37 22.17 7.12
N PHE A 196 -7.76 20.92 7.38
CA PHE A 196 -7.75 20.38 8.73
C PHE A 196 -6.31 20.31 9.25
N LYS A 197 -6.06 20.93 10.41
CA LYS A 197 -4.76 20.90 11.06
C LYS A 197 -4.51 19.52 11.67
N VAL A 198 -3.76 18.68 10.99
CA VAL A 198 -3.34 17.32 11.44
C VAL A 198 -2.79 17.33 12.88
N SER A 199 -2.04 18.38 13.25
CA SER A 199 -1.48 18.53 14.60
C SER A 199 -2.53 18.57 15.73
N THR A 200 -3.78 18.94 15.44
CA THR A 200 -4.88 18.92 16.43
C THR A 200 -5.27 17.52 16.88
N LEU A 201 -4.80 16.48 16.19
CA LEU A 201 -4.95 15.08 16.58
C LEU A 201 -3.77 14.56 17.39
N GLY A 202 -2.79 15.42 17.69
CA GLY A 202 -1.52 15.02 18.28
C GLY A 202 -0.72 14.10 17.36
N LEU A 203 -0.85 14.30 16.04
CA LEU A 203 -0.05 13.63 15.02
C LEU A 203 0.99 14.61 14.49
N THR A 204 2.24 14.16 14.44
CA THR A 204 3.30 14.81 13.66
C THR A 204 3.28 14.30 12.22
N PHE A 205 3.95 15.00 11.31
CA PHE A 205 4.13 14.47 9.96
C PHE A 205 4.98 13.20 9.96
N ASP A 206 5.98 13.10 10.84
CA ASP A 206 6.80 11.90 10.98
C ASP A 206 5.99 10.68 11.40
N ASP A 207 5.01 10.84 12.30
CA ASP A 207 4.11 9.75 12.68
C ASP A 207 3.38 9.18 11.46
N ILE A 208 2.95 10.04 10.54
CA ILE A 208 2.21 9.67 9.31
C ILE A 208 3.14 8.93 8.35
N LEU A 209 4.35 9.46 8.15
CA LEU A 209 5.35 8.85 7.27
C LEU A 209 5.79 7.48 7.79
N GLN A 210 6.05 7.36 9.09
CA GLN A 210 6.45 6.11 9.74
C GLN A 210 5.31 5.07 9.75
N PHE A 211 4.06 5.52 9.87
CA PHE A 211 2.92 4.63 9.73
C PHE A 211 2.88 4.00 8.33
N ALA A 212 3.09 4.80 7.28
CA ALA A 212 3.17 4.30 5.91
C ALA A 212 4.32 3.30 5.76
N ASP A 213 5.52 3.61 6.25
CA ASP A 213 6.68 2.70 6.23
C ASP A 213 6.37 1.34 6.87
N ARG A 214 5.71 1.37 8.03
CA ARG A 214 5.46 0.18 8.83
C ARG A 214 4.47 -0.78 8.17
N TYR A 215 3.40 -0.27 7.60
CA TYR A 215 2.27 -1.10 7.15
C TYR A 215 2.18 -1.29 5.65
N MET A 216 2.81 -0.42 4.84
CA MET A 216 2.81 -0.55 3.39
C MET A 216 3.31 -1.93 2.90
N PRO A 217 4.44 -2.48 3.40
CA PRO A 217 4.90 -3.79 2.97
C PRO A 217 3.86 -4.90 3.17
N ALA A 218 3.12 -4.86 4.28
CA ALA A 218 2.09 -5.84 4.56
C ALA A 218 0.90 -5.77 3.58
N ALA A 219 0.57 -4.59 3.04
CA ALA A 219 -0.46 -4.47 2.00
C ALA A 219 -0.04 -5.13 0.68
N PHE A 220 1.23 -4.98 0.30
CA PHE A 220 1.81 -5.70 -0.86
C PHE A 220 1.86 -7.20 -0.63
N GLU A 221 2.23 -7.61 0.58
CA GLU A 221 2.25 -9.02 0.95
C GLU A 221 0.84 -9.63 0.91
N LEU A 222 -0.19 -8.90 1.37
CA LEU A 222 -1.58 -9.33 1.23
C LEU A 222 -1.95 -9.49 -0.26
N ALA A 223 -1.61 -8.55 -1.12
CA ALA A 223 -1.89 -8.69 -2.55
C ALA A 223 -1.16 -9.88 -3.18
N ARG A 224 0.09 -10.16 -2.75
CA ARG A 224 0.85 -11.34 -3.17
C ARG A 224 0.11 -12.62 -2.80
N VAL A 225 -0.22 -12.84 -1.53
CA VAL A 225 -0.90 -14.08 -1.10
C VAL A 225 -2.31 -14.22 -1.69
N LEU A 226 -2.97 -13.11 -2.03
CA LEU A 226 -4.29 -13.14 -2.66
C LEU A 226 -4.27 -13.42 -4.17
N THR A 227 -3.18 -13.07 -4.86
CA THR A 227 -3.18 -13.03 -6.34
C THR A 227 -1.99 -13.72 -7.00
N GLY A 228 -0.95 -14.08 -6.24
CA GLY A 228 0.32 -14.59 -6.76
C GLY A 228 1.25 -13.52 -7.32
N ASN A 229 0.77 -12.28 -7.46
CA ASN A 229 1.57 -11.22 -8.09
C ASN A 229 2.58 -10.65 -7.11
N VAL A 230 3.85 -10.68 -7.53
CA VAL A 230 4.95 -10.02 -6.81
C VAL A 230 5.08 -8.59 -7.32
N HIS A 231 5.34 -7.66 -6.41
CA HIS A 231 5.55 -6.26 -6.71
C HIS A 231 6.93 -5.82 -6.22
N ASP A 232 7.67 -5.12 -7.07
CA ASP A 232 8.94 -4.50 -6.70
C ASP A 232 8.69 -3.23 -5.87
N VAL A 233 8.45 -3.42 -4.58
CA VAL A 233 8.10 -2.33 -3.64
C VAL A 233 9.22 -1.32 -3.51
N GLU A 234 10.44 -1.82 -3.38
CA GLU A 234 11.61 -0.98 -3.21
C GLU A 234 11.92 -0.19 -4.49
N GLY A 235 11.83 -0.81 -5.67
CA GLY A 235 12.10 -0.15 -6.94
C GLY A 235 11.17 1.02 -7.22
N PHE A 236 9.85 0.84 -7.07
CA PHE A 236 8.93 1.97 -7.29
C PHE A 236 9.06 3.06 -6.21
N SER A 237 9.28 2.68 -4.94
CA SER A 237 9.41 3.66 -3.85
C SER A 237 10.69 4.49 -4.01
N ASN A 238 11.78 3.86 -4.42
CA ASN A 238 13.03 4.56 -4.78
C ASN A 238 12.82 5.52 -5.96
N ALA A 239 12.06 5.11 -6.99
CA ALA A 239 11.70 5.99 -8.10
C ALA A 239 10.88 7.21 -7.63
N HIS A 240 9.84 6.99 -6.81
CA HIS A 240 9.05 8.08 -6.23
C HIS A 240 9.90 9.04 -5.39
N ARG A 241 10.80 8.51 -4.55
CA ARG A 241 11.74 9.31 -3.74
C ARG A 241 12.63 10.18 -4.62
N LYS A 242 13.23 9.58 -5.66
CA LYS A 242 14.09 10.29 -6.63
C LYS A 242 13.32 11.40 -7.32
N TYR A 243 12.17 11.10 -7.91
CA TYR A 243 11.39 12.07 -8.68
C TYR A 243 10.75 13.16 -7.81
N GLY A 244 10.25 12.81 -6.62
CA GLY A 244 9.71 13.77 -5.67
C GLY A 244 10.76 14.79 -5.22
N SER A 245 11.97 14.32 -4.87
CA SER A 245 13.08 15.20 -4.51
C SER A 245 13.56 16.04 -5.70
N HIS A 246 13.74 15.42 -6.87
CA HIS A 246 14.16 16.11 -8.10
C HIS A 246 13.19 17.23 -8.48
N MET A 247 11.87 16.96 -8.47
CA MET A 247 10.83 17.96 -8.78
C MET A 247 10.98 19.20 -7.89
N TRP A 248 11.13 19.02 -6.58
CA TRP A 248 11.26 20.14 -5.66
C TRP A 248 12.56 20.92 -5.83
N ARG A 249 13.68 20.23 -6.09
CA ARG A 249 14.96 20.89 -6.36
C ARG A 249 14.90 21.76 -7.61
N VAL A 250 14.31 21.25 -8.70
CA VAL A 250 14.07 22.04 -9.92
C VAL A 250 13.19 23.26 -9.63
N LEU A 251 12.07 23.07 -8.93
CA LEU A 251 11.16 24.16 -8.57
C LEU A 251 11.83 25.21 -7.66
N ALA A 252 12.74 24.78 -6.80
CA ALA A 252 13.53 25.63 -5.92
C ALA A 252 14.68 26.36 -6.64
N GLY A 253 15.01 25.97 -7.88
CA GLY A 253 16.18 26.51 -8.61
C GLY A 253 17.51 25.94 -8.11
N LEU A 254 17.50 24.78 -7.46
CA LEU A 254 18.68 24.05 -7.02
C LEU A 254 19.18 23.13 -8.13
N HIS A 255 20.47 22.79 -8.10
CA HIS A 255 20.99 21.73 -8.96
C HIS A 255 20.27 20.41 -8.63
N ALA A 256 19.64 19.83 -9.64
CA ALA A 256 18.96 18.57 -9.52
C ALA A 256 19.88 17.49 -10.11
N ASP A 257 20.71 16.89 -9.26
CA ASP A 257 21.50 15.74 -9.69
C ASP A 257 20.54 14.58 -9.96
N VAL A 258 20.43 14.19 -11.23
CA VAL A 258 19.69 12.99 -11.65
C VAL A 258 20.64 11.81 -11.49
N GLY A 259 20.80 11.33 -10.26
CA GLY A 259 21.41 10.01 -9.98
C GLY A 259 20.40 8.92 -10.25
#